data_AF-A0A5D4KAV2-F1
#
_entry.id   AF-A0A5D4KAV2-F1
#
_cell.length_a   1.000
_cell.length_b   1.000
_cell.length_c   1.000
_cell.angle_alpha   90.00
_cell.angle_beta   90.00
_cell.angle_gamma   90.00
#
_symmetry.space_group_name_H-M   'P 1'
#
loop_
_entity.id
_entity.type
_entity.pdbx_description
1 polymer ?
#
loop_
_entity_poly.entity_id
_entity_poly.type
_entity_poly.pdbx_seq_one_letter_code
_entity_poly.pdbx_strand_id
1 'polypeptide(L)'
;MNQLFLSLNEAGLIFKGHTEQGEVDFIFLETYENGTTHSVDVDTFKTLFGDIEGSPTYEALSGPHTFKWGGTQYTMTAEEMGYQKYFDQWKEQRII
;
A
#
# COMPACT_ATOMS: atom_id res chain seq x y z
N MET A 1 -5.04 -10.19 1.00
CA MET A 1 -4.68 -9.01 0.19
C MET A 1 -5.77 -8.70 -0.84
N ASN A 2 -6.34 -9.69 -1.52
CA ASN A 2 -7.42 -9.47 -2.50
C ASN A 2 -8.61 -8.63 -1.98
N GLN A 3 -9.06 -8.87 -0.75
CA GLN A 3 -10.14 -8.07 -0.14
C GLN A 3 -9.75 -6.60 0.06
N LEU A 4 -8.52 -6.35 0.51
CA LEU A 4 -7.99 -4.98 0.64
C LEU A 4 -8.00 -4.26 -0.71
N PHE A 5 -7.46 -4.90 -1.76
CA PHE A 5 -7.42 -4.28 -3.09
C PHE A 5 -8.82 -4.06 -3.67
N LEU A 6 -9.77 -4.94 -3.38
CA LEU A 6 -11.17 -4.73 -3.77
C LEU A 6 -11.75 -3.48 -3.10
N SER A 7 -11.60 -3.34 -1.77
CA SER A 7 -12.07 -2.16 -1.03
C SER A 7 -11.40 -0.88 -1.52
N LEU A 8 -10.08 -0.90 -1.77
CA LEU A 8 -9.34 0.25 -2.30
C LEU A 8 -9.83 0.63 -3.70
N ASN A 9 -10.10 -0.35 -4.57
CA ASN A 9 -10.63 -0.10 -5.91
C ASN A 9 -12.06 0.48 -5.86
N GLU A 10 -12.93 -0.05 -4.99
CA GLU A 10 -14.27 0.50 -4.76
C GLU A 10 -14.23 1.94 -4.23
N ALA A 11 -13.23 2.27 -3.42
CA ALA A 11 -12.97 3.63 -2.94
C ALA A 11 -12.32 4.55 -4.00
N GLY A 12 -12.03 4.05 -5.20
CA GLY A 12 -11.37 4.82 -6.27
C GLY A 12 -9.89 5.11 -6.00
N LEU A 13 -9.26 4.35 -5.11
CA LEU A 13 -7.84 4.50 -4.76
C LEU A 13 -6.92 3.65 -5.63
N ILE A 14 -7.45 2.76 -6.46
CA ILE A 14 -6.66 2.02 -7.45
C ILE A 14 -6.85 2.62 -8.84
N PHE A 15 -5.75 2.88 -9.53
CA PHE A 15 -5.76 3.38 -10.91
C PHE A 15 -4.64 2.76 -11.73
N LYS A 16 -4.83 2.74 -13.05
CA LYS A 16 -3.83 2.24 -13.99
C LYS A 16 -2.83 3.34 -14.36
N GLY A 17 -1.54 3.02 -14.33
CA GLY A 17 -0.46 3.87 -14.80
C GLY A 17 0.40 3.17 -15.85
N HIS A 18 1.05 3.95 -16.72
CA HIS A 18 2.00 3.42 -17.70
C HIS A 18 3.43 3.55 -17.17
N THR A 19 4.15 2.43 -17.20
CA THR A 19 5.58 2.36 -16.93
C THR A 19 6.31 1.88 -18.19
N GLU A 20 7.65 1.92 -18.18
CA GLU A 20 8.46 1.34 -19.26
C GLU A 20 8.21 -0.17 -19.45
N GLN A 21 7.66 -0.83 -18.43
CA GLN A 21 7.37 -2.27 -18.41
C GLN A 21 5.91 -2.60 -18.77
N GLY A 22 5.09 -1.59 -19.04
CA GLY A 22 3.68 -1.73 -19.42
C GLY A 22 2.72 -1.05 -18.44
N GLU A 23 1.45 -1.44 -18.54
CA GLU A 23 0.38 -0.93 -17.69
C GLU A 23 0.38 -1.68 -16.35
N VAL A 24 0.47 -0.93 -15.25
CA VAL A 24 0.47 -1.49 -13.88
C VAL A 24 -0.56 -0.75 -13.02
N ASP A 25 -1.07 -1.43 -12.00
CA ASP A 25 -1.99 -0.85 -11.03
C ASP A 25 -1.21 -0.11 -9.93
N PHE A 26 -1.67 1.09 -9.59
CA PHE A 26 -1.15 1.92 -8.53
C PHE A 26 -2.21 2.14 -7.45
N ILE A 27 -1.75 2.22 -6.20
CA ILE A 27 -2.53 2.64 -5.05
C ILE A 27 -2.25 4.12 -4.80
N PHE A 28 -3.27 4.95 -4.91
CA PHE A 28 -3.25 6.36 -4.53
C PHE A 28 -3.08 6.49 -3.02
N LEU A 29 -2.11 7.30 -2.59
CA LEU A 29 -1.83 7.54 -1.18
C LEU A 29 -2.24 8.96 -0.77
N GLU A 30 -1.74 9.97 -1.46
CA GLU A 30 -2.12 11.38 -1.24
C GLU A 30 -1.78 12.27 -2.44
N THR A 31 -2.29 13.50 -2.43
CA THR A 31 -1.85 14.57 -3.34
C THR A 31 -1.14 15.65 -2.53
N TYR A 32 0.09 15.98 -2.90
CA TYR A 32 0.85 17.06 -2.29
C TYR A 32 0.28 18.44 -2.69
N GLU A 33 0.61 19.48 -1.92
CA GLU A 33 0.15 20.85 -2.17
C GLU A 33 0.49 21.37 -3.58
N ASN A 34 1.58 20.87 -4.17
CA ASN A 34 2.00 21.22 -5.53
C ASN A 34 1.23 20.48 -6.64
N GLY A 35 0.21 19.67 -6.28
CA GLY A 35 -0.58 18.88 -7.20
C GLY A 35 0.03 17.54 -7.62
N THR A 36 1.21 17.19 -7.10
CA THR A 36 1.84 15.89 -7.39
C THR A 36 1.17 14.79 -6.59
N THR A 37 0.75 13.73 -7.27
CA THR A 37 0.20 12.54 -6.63
C THR A 37 1.31 11.62 -6.13
N HIS A 38 1.20 11.23 -4.86
CA HIS A 38 1.99 10.14 -4.29
C HIS A 38 1.20 8.85 -4.40
N SER A 39 1.84 7.83 -4.97
CA SER A 39 1.24 6.52 -5.19
C SER A 39 2.32 5.45 -5.13
N VAL A 40 1.91 4.21 -4.89
CA VAL A 40 2.78 3.04 -4.90
C VAL A 40 2.20 2.01 -5.88
N ASP A 41 3.04 1.36 -6.68
CA ASP A 41 2.56 0.26 -7.51
C ASP A 41 2.17 -0.94 -6.63
N VAL A 42 1.18 -1.70 -7.08
CA VAL A 42 0.62 -2.83 -6.32
C VAL A 42 1.67 -3.90 -6.01
N ASP A 43 2.68 -4.08 -6.86
CA ASP A 43 3.69 -5.12 -6.67
C ASP A 43 4.74 -4.72 -5.63
N THR A 44 5.12 -3.44 -5.59
CA THR A 44 5.89 -2.87 -4.47
C THR A 44 5.11 -2.99 -3.18
N PHE A 45 3.81 -2.65 -3.16
CA PHE A 45 2.98 -2.80 -1.95
C PHE A 45 2.92 -4.26 -1.48
N LYS A 46 2.70 -5.22 -2.39
CA LYS A 46 2.74 -6.66 -2.06
C LYS A 46 4.10 -7.11 -1.57
N THR A 47 5.19 -6.52 -2.06
CA THR A 47 6.53 -6.83 -1.57
C THR A 47 6.68 -6.40 -0.12
N LEU A 48 6.21 -5.19 0.22
CA LEU A 48 6.32 -4.63 1.57
C LEU A 48 5.41 -5.32 2.59
N PHE A 49 4.18 -5.65 2.20
CA PHE A 49 3.10 -6.12 3.09
C PHE A 49 2.62 -7.54 2.78
N GLY A 50 3.33 -8.31 1.95
CA GLY A 50 2.89 -9.63 1.51
C GLY A 50 2.81 -10.68 2.62
N ASP A 51 3.49 -10.45 3.75
CA ASP A 51 3.45 -11.31 4.93
C ASP A 51 2.07 -11.40 5.61
N ILE A 52 1.21 -10.41 5.37
CA ILE A 52 -0.17 -10.37 5.87
C ILE A 52 -1.22 -10.69 4.79
N GLU A 53 -0.83 -11.34 3.70
CA GLU A 53 -1.71 -11.65 2.58
C GLU A 53 -3.00 -12.38 2.99
N GLY A 54 -2.97 -13.22 4.03
CA GLY A 54 -4.16 -13.93 4.52
C GLY A 54 -5.18 -13.06 5.27
N SER A 55 -4.76 -11.94 5.86
CA SER A 55 -5.62 -11.12 6.74
C SER A 55 -5.08 -9.70 6.91
N PRO A 56 -5.24 -8.82 5.89
CA PRO A 56 -4.73 -7.46 5.93
C PRO A 56 -5.65 -6.52 6.72
N THR A 57 -5.81 -6.76 8.03
CA THR A 57 -6.54 -5.85 8.92
C THR A 57 -5.71 -4.59 9.17
N TYR A 58 -6.34 -3.54 9.71
CA TYR A 58 -5.62 -2.35 10.16
C TYR A 58 -4.47 -2.67 11.12
N GLU A 59 -4.69 -3.55 12.10
CA GLU A 59 -3.68 -3.93 13.08
C GLU A 59 -2.54 -4.71 12.43
N ALA A 60 -2.85 -5.55 11.44
CA ALA A 60 -1.85 -6.30 10.69
C ALA A 60 -1.00 -5.36 9.81
N LEU A 61 -1.64 -4.41 9.12
CA LEU A 61 -0.99 -3.41 8.27
C LEU A 61 -0.13 -2.42 9.08
N SER A 62 -0.56 -2.07 10.29
CA SER A 62 0.19 -1.15 11.17
C SER A 62 1.34 -1.84 11.92
N GLY A 63 1.40 -3.17 11.85
CA GLY A 63 2.38 -3.99 12.55
C GLY A 63 3.78 -3.94 11.94
N PRO A 64 4.71 -4.72 12.52
CA PRO A 64 6.02 -4.95 11.91
C PRO A 64 5.87 -5.91 10.72
N HIS A 65 6.50 -5.55 9.60
CA HIS A 65 6.53 -6.34 8.39
C HIS A 65 7.93 -6.83 8.07
N THR A 66 8.03 -8.07 7.57
CA THR A 66 9.30 -8.61 7.09
C THR A 66 9.26 -8.87 5.60
N PHE A 67 10.12 -8.19 4.85
CA PHE A 67 10.19 -8.29 3.39
C PHE A 67 11.63 -8.34 2.89
N LYS A 68 11.81 -8.73 1.62
CA LYS A 68 13.11 -8.75 0.95
C LYS A 68 13.18 -7.67 -0.10
N TRP A 69 14.22 -6.84 -0.04
CA TRP A 69 14.48 -5.79 -1.02
C TRP A 69 15.96 -5.83 -1.43
N GLY A 70 16.23 -5.94 -2.74
CA GLY A 70 17.60 -6.01 -3.25
C GLY A 70 18.45 -7.16 -2.67
N GLY A 71 17.80 -8.27 -2.27
CA GLY A 71 18.47 -9.42 -1.65
C GLY A 71 18.68 -9.32 -0.13
N THR A 72 18.41 -8.15 0.47
CA THR A 72 18.48 -7.93 1.91
C THR A 72 17.09 -8.11 2.53
N GLN A 73 17.02 -8.73 3.70
CA GLN A 73 15.78 -8.84 4.47
C GLN A 73 15.69 -7.66 5.45
N TYR A 74 14.53 -7.01 5.48
CA TYR A 74 14.22 -5.91 6.38
C TYR A 74 13.07 -6.30 7.29
N THR A 75 13.07 -5.75 8.50
CA THR A 75 11.92 -5.80 9.42
C THR A 75 11.67 -4.38 9.91
N MET A 76 10.53 -3.80 9.53
CA MET A 76 10.18 -2.41 9.82
C MET A 76 8.67 -2.28 10.05
N THR A 77 8.24 -1.32 10.86
CA THR A 77 6.81 -1.00 11.03
C THR A 77 6.29 -0.13 9.89
N ALA A 78 4.97 -0.05 9.75
CA ALA A 78 4.34 0.89 8.82
C ALA A 78 4.71 2.36 9.10
N GLU A 79 4.95 2.72 10.35
CA GLU A 79 5.41 4.07 10.73
C GLU A 79 6.82 4.34 10.20
N GLU A 80 7.75 3.40 10.40
CA GLU A 80 9.13 3.52 9.90
C GLU A 80 9.19 3.57 8.36
N MET A 81 8.28 2.87 7.68
CA MET A 81 8.14 2.91 6.22
C MET A 81 7.37 4.15 5.71
N GLY A 82 6.76 4.94 6.59
CA GLY A 82 5.96 6.11 6.23
C GLY A 82 4.53 5.82 5.74
N TYR A 83 4.02 4.61 5.96
CA TYR A 83 2.69 4.18 5.53
C TYR A 83 1.58 4.33 6.58
N GLN A 84 1.92 4.48 7.87
CA GLN A 84 0.93 4.47 8.96
C GLN A 84 -0.22 5.46 8.72
N LYS A 85 0.10 6.69 8.28
CA LYS A 85 -0.90 7.72 8.00
C LYS A 85 -1.94 7.32 6.96
N TYR A 86 -1.55 6.52 5.96
CA TYR A 86 -2.47 6.07 4.91
C TYR A 86 -3.40 4.98 5.45
N PHE A 87 -2.89 4.10 6.31
CA PHE A 87 -3.71 3.08 6.96
C PHE A 87 -4.69 3.68 7.96
N ASP A 88 -4.28 4.72 8.68
CA ASP A 88 -5.18 5.49 9.55
C ASP A 88 -6.31 6.13 8.72
N GLN A 89 -5.97 6.77 7.59
CA GLN A 89 -6.95 7.35 6.67
C GLN A 89 -7.92 6.29 6.12
N TRP A 90 -7.42 5.12 5.70
CA TRP A 90 -8.26 4.05 5.17
C TRP A 90 -9.21 3.50 6.23
N LYS A 91 -8.76 3.40 7.49
CA LYS A 91 -9.60 3.01 8.63
C LYS A 91 -10.69 4.05 8.91
N GLU A 92 -10.34 5.33 8.92
CA GLU A 92 -11.30 6.43 9.13
C GLU A 92 -12.38 6.46 8.04
N GLN A 93 -11.99 6.16 6.80
CA GLN A 93 -12.88 6.03 5.64
C GLN A 93 -13.64 4.71 5.60
N ARG A 94 -13.41 3.80 6.55
CA ARG A 94 -14.01 2.45 6.64
C ARG A 94 -13.75 1.57 5.42
N ILE A 95 -12.57 1.74 4.81
CA ILE A 95 -12.07 0.88 3.74
C ILE A 95 -11.51 -0.43 4.33
N ILE A 96 -10.89 -0.33 5.51
CA ILE A 96 -10.28 -1.43 6.27
C ILE A 96 -10.72 -1.42 7.74
#